data_AF-A0A6H2EKU2-F1
#
_entry.id   AF-A0A6H2EKU2-F1
#
_cell.length_a   1.000
_cell.length_b   1.000
_cell.length_c   1.000
_cell.angle_alpha   90.00
_cell.angle_beta   90.00
_cell.angle_gamma   90.00
#
_symmetry.space_group_name_H-M   'P 1'
#
loop_
_entity.id
_entity.type
_entity.pdbx_description
1 polymer ?
#
loop_
_entity_poly.entity_id
_entity_poly.type
_entity_poly.pdbx_seq_one_letter_code
_entity_poly.pdbx_strand_id
1 'polypeptide(L)'
;MAREDNDLGNLSGWDADREWQNFISLDPPKRHFGPRDWSPSDNDADFDPATLPPAYPQSRAGFPRLSLALWGLCGVLIIVCLAGFFDLLEFPQPVWLGMAFFAFISGAGAVLAQAPVENDRDDDGARL
;
A
#
# COMPACT_ATOMS: atom_id res chain seq x y z
N MET A 1 -42.10 28.42 -11.04
CA MET A 1 -40.64 28.37 -11.25
C MET A 1 -40.27 26.90 -11.29
N ALA A 2 -40.19 26.33 -12.49
CA ALA A 2 -39.77 24.96 -12.71
C ALA A 2 -38.24 24.92 -12.69
N ARG A 3 -37.68 23.97 -11.95
CA ARG A 3 -36.23 23.72 -11.91
C ARG A 3 -35.90 22.95 -13.17
N GLU A 4 -35.16 23.58 -14.09
CA GLU A 4 -34.57 22.89 -15.23
C GLU A 4 -33.42 22.04 -14.70
N ASP A 5 -33.68 20.74 -14.61
CA ASP A 5 -32.66 19.75 -14.34
C ASP A 5 -31.85 19.61 -15.63
N ASN A 6 -30.61 20.09 -15.59
CA ASN A 6 -29.65 19.97 -16.70
C ASN A 6 -29.30 18.50 -16.92
N ASP A 7 -30.13 17.84 -17.72
CA ASP A 7 -29.99 16.46 -18.18
C ASP A 7 -28.94 16.36 -19.32
N LEU A 8 -27.79 16.98 -19.09
CA LEU A 8 -26.65 16.94 -20.00
C LEU A 8 -25.64 15.93 -19.48
N GLY A 9 -25.94 14.64 -19.62
CA GLY A 9 -24.98 13.64 -19.18
C GLY A 9 -25.28 12.16 -19.38
N ASN A 10 -26.28 11.75 -20.17
CA ASN A 10 -26.40 10.31 -20.49
C ASN A 10 -27.09 10.01 -21.83
N LEU A 11 -26.32 10.08 -22.91
CA LEU A 11 -26.77 9.68 -24.25
C LEU A 11 -26.81 8.15 -24.46
N SER A 12 -26.48 7.34 -23.45
CA SER A 12 -26.39 5.88 -23.57
C SER A 12 -27.57 5.12 -22.94
N GLY A 13 -28.49 5.83 -22.25
CA GLY A 13 -29.56 5.21 -21.45
C GLY A 13 -29.05 4.38 -20.26
N TRP A 14 -27.73 4.34 -20.07
CA TRP A 14 -27.05 3.58 -19.05
C TRP A 14 -26.72 4.50 -17.89
N ASP A 15 -27.61 4.54 -16.90
CA ASP A 15 -27.51 5.42 -15.74
C ASP A 15 -26.48 4.85 -14.76
N ALA A 16 -25.21 5.05 -15.11
CA ALA A 16 -24.06 4.50 -14.39
C ALA A 16 -24.08 4.89 -12.91
N ASP A 17 -24.60 6.07 -12.58
CA ASP A 17 -24.73 6.55 -11.19
C ASP A 17 -25.78 5.75 -10.41
N ARG A 18 -26.91 5.43 -11.05
CA ARG A 18 -27.97 4.59 -10.46
C ARG A 18 -27.56 3.13 -10.34
N GLU A 19 -26.80 2.59 -11.29
CA GLU A 19 -26.24 1.25 -11.18
C GLU A 19 -25.16 1.16 -10.10
N TRP A 20 -24.32 2.18 -9.96
CA TRP A 20 -23.29 2.24 -8.91
C TRP A 20 -23.92 2.34 -7.52
N GLN A 21 -24.96 3.17 -7.36
CA GLN A 21 -25.72 3.25 -6.11
C GLN A 21 -26.45 1.94 -5.80
N ASN A 22 -27.03 1.28 -6.81
CA ASN A 22 -27.65 -0.04 -6.62
C ASN A 22 -26.61 -1.11 -6.25
N PHE A 23 -25.42 -1.09 -6.85
CA PHE A 23 -24.32 -2.01 -6.52
C PHE A 23 -23.86 -1.87 -5.07
N ILE A 24 -23.75 -0.63 -4.56
CA ILE A 24 -23.43 -0.36 -3.15
C ILE A 24 -24.56 -0.80 -2.22
N SER A 25 -25.81 -0.61 -2.63
CA SER A 25 -26.97 -0.95 -1.80
C SER A 25 -27.27 -2.45 -1.71
N LEU A 26 -26.68 -3.29 -2.57
CA LEU A 26 -27.01 -4.70 -2.73
C LEU A 26 -26.18 -5.68 -1.87
N ASP A 27 -25.22 -5.21 -1.07
CA ASP A 27 -24.48 -6.09 -0.16
C ASP A 27 -25.02 -6.04 1.30
N PRO A 28 -25.70 -7.10 1.79
CA PRO A 28 -25.91 -7.32 3.23
C PRO A 28 -24.55 -7.61 3.91
N PRO A 29 -24.42 -7.46 5.26
CA PRO A 29 -23.15 -7.29 5.96
C PRO A 29 -22.33 -8.58 5.95
N LYS A 30 -21.59 -8.81 4.86
CA LYS A 30 -20.65 -9.90 4.72
C LYS A 30 -19.27 -9.31 4.92
N ARG A 31 -18.85 -9.33 6.19
CA ARG A 31 -17.47 -9.38 6.69
C ARG A 31 -16.46 -8.87 5.67
N HIS A 32 -16.16 -7.58 5.74
CA HIS A 32 -15.05 -7.02 4.99
C HIS A 32 -13.78 -7.79 5.34
N PHE A 33 -13.30 -8.59 4.39
CA PHE A 33 -11.88 -8.91 4.26
C PHE A 33 -11.21 -7.64 3.73
N GLY A 34 -11.00 -6.68 4.65
CA GLY A 34 -10.35 -5.41 4.41
C GLY A 34 -9.92 -4.84 5.76
N PRO A 35 -8.99 -3.86 5.79
CA PRO A 35 -8.63 -3.17 7.02
C PRO A 35 -9.90 -2.62 7.65
N ARG A 36 -10.18 -3.01 8.88
CA ARG A 36 -11.39 -2.57 9.59
C ARG A 36 -11.33 -1.05 9.76
N ASP A 37 -12.41 -0.34 9.43
CA ASP A 37 -12.49 1.09 9.75
C ASP A 37 -12.26 1.25 11.25
N TRP A 38 -11.30 2.10 11.62
CA TRP A 38 -11.00 2.38 13.01
C TRP A 38 -12.28 2.90 13.68
N SER A 39 -12.72 2.23 14.74
CA SER A 39 -13.80 2.69 15.59
C SER A 39 -13.21 3.05 16.95
N PRO A 40 -13.56 4.22 17.52
CA PRO A 40 -13.17 4.53 18.87
C PRO A 40 -13.76 3.49 19.82
N SER A 41 -12.99 3.11 20.85
CA SER A 41 -13.50 2.30 21.95
C SER A 41 -14.62 3.08 22.66
N ASP A 42 -15.76 2.44 22.93
CA ASP A 42 -16.85 3.00 23.75
C ASP A 42 -16.43 3.25 25.21
N ASN A 43 -15.25 2.75 25.61
CA ASN A 43 -14.67 2.91 26.92
C ASN A 43 -13.49 3.90 26.85
N ASP A 44 -13.69 5.11 27.37
CA ASP A 44 -12.62 6.04 27.77
C ASP A 44 -11.90 5.55 29.04
N ALA A 45 -11.70 4.24 29.18
CA ALA A 45 -10.91 3.70 30.28
C ALA A 45 -9.45 4.09 30.04
N ASP A 46 -8.82 4.69 31.05
CA ASP A 46 -7.39 4.99 31.03
C ASP A 46 -6.62 3.76 30.51
N PHE A 47 -5.97 3.92 29.37
CA PHE A 47 -5.19 2.86 28.74
C PHE A 47 -4.10 2.39 29.71
N ASP A 48 -4.23 1.17 30.23
CA ASP A 48 -3.22 0.56 31.07
C ASP A 48 -2.33 -0.39 30.22
N PRO A 49 -1.08 0.00 29.91
CA PRO A 49 -0.17 -0.85 29.13
C PRO A 49 0.15 -2.19 29.81
N ALA A 50 -0.11 -2.34 31.12
CA ALA A 50 0.05 -3.61 31.82
C ALA A 50 -1.05 -4.64 31.50
N THR A 51 -2.16 -4.20 30.88
CA THR A 51 -3.28 -5.08 30.47
C THR A 51 -3.14 -5.61 29.05
N LEU A 52 -2.11 -5.16 28.30
CA LEU A 52 -1.88 -5.63 26.95
C LEU A 52 -1.53 -7.12 26.94
N PRO A 53 -2.06 -7.89 25.97
CA PRO A 53 -1.63 -9.26 25.77
C PRO A 53 -0.12 -9.29 25.45
N PRO A 54 0.58 -10.38 25.80
CA PRO A 54 1.99 -10.53 25.43
C PRO A 54 2.10 -10.47 23.90
N ALA A 55 2.96 -9.56 23.41
CA ALA A 55 3.18 -9.40 21.98
C ALA A 55 3.62 -10.72 21.35
N TYR A 56 2.90 -11.18 20.33
CA TYR A 56 3.33 -12.31 19.53
C TYR A 56 4.59 -11.92 18.74
N PRO A 57 5.58 -12.82 18.63
CA PRO A 57 6.75 -12.54 17.82
C PRO A 57 6.31 -12.32 16.38
N GLN A 58 6.67 -11.17 15.82
CA GLN A 58 6.45 -10.84 14.41
C GLN A 58 6.99 -11.98 13.53
N SER A 59 6.21 -12.35 12.50
CA SER A 59 6.60 -13.33 11.50
C SER A 59 7.96 -12.95 10.89
N ARG A 60 8.86 -13.93 10.75
CA ARG A 60 10.16 -13.68 10.12
C ARG A 60 9.93 -13.27 8.66
N ALA A 61 10.68 -12.26 8.20
CA ALA A 61 10.75 -11.91 6.79
C ALA A 61 11.04 -13.15 5.94
N GLY A 62 10.43 -13.25 4.76
CA GLY A 62 10.58 -14.46 3.94
C GLY A 62 11.98 -14.70 3.47
N PHE A 63 12.66 -13.67 2.99
CA PHE A 63 14.01 -13.78 2.49
C PHE A 63 14.87 -12.61 2.98
N PRO A 64 15.28 -12.58 4.26
CA PRO A 64 15.94 -11.42 4.86
C PRO A 64 17.27 -11.09 4.19
N ARG A 65 18.06 -12.12 3.80
CA ARG A 65 19.32 -11.91 3.08
C ARG A 65 19.13 -11.35 1.67
N LEU A 66 18.08 -11.81 0.98
CA LEU A 66 17.75 -11.32 -0.36
C LEU A 66 17.25 -9.87 -0.29
N SER A 67 16.38 -9.56 0.67
CA SER A 67 15.89 -8.20 0.90
C SER A 67 17.06 -7.24 1.18
N LEU A 68 17.99 -7.63 2.06
CA LEU A 68 19.19 -6.83 2.33
C LEU A 68 20.06 -6.61 1.07
N ALA A 69 20.26 -7.65 0.26
CA ALA A 69 21.03 -7.52 -0.98
C ALA A 69 20.34 -6.58 -1.98
N LEU A 70 19.01 -6.66 -2.11
CA LEU A 70 18.22 -5.82 -3.01
C LEU A 70 18.16 -4.36 -2.54
N TRP A 71 18.02 -4.11 -1.23
CA TRP A 71 18.14 -2.77 -0.65
C TRP A 71 19.54 -2.20 -0.85
N GLY A 72 20.59 -3.00 -0.65
CA GLY A 72 21.96 -2.61 -0.91
C GLY A 72 22.18 -2.22 -2.36
N LEU A 73 21.70 -3.02 -3.31
CA LEU A 73 21.76 -2.72 -4.74
C LEU A 73 21.00 -1.45 -5.09
N CYS A 74 19.78 -1.29 -4.58
CA CYS A 74 18.95 -0.10 -4.77
C CYS A 74 19.67 1.16 -4.29
N GLY A 75 20.23 1.13 -3.07
CA GLY A 75 20.97 2.24 -2.49
C GLY A 75 22.20 2.63 -3.31
N VAL A 76 22.98 1.64 -3.77
CA VAL A 76 24.14 1.89 -4.65
C VAL A 76 23.71 2.56 -5.95
N LEU A 77 22.66 2.07 -6.61
CA LEU A 77 22.18 2.67 -7.86
C LEU A 77 21.67 4.10 -7.66
N ILE A 78 20.98 4.39 -6.55
CA ILE A 78 20.55 5.75 -6.20
C ILE A 78 21.77 6.67 -6.02
N ILE A 79 22.81 6.22 -5.30
CA ILE A 79 24.03 6.99 -5.10
C ILE A 79 24.71 7.28 -6.45
N VAL A 80 24.79 6.29 -7.35
CA VAL A 80 25.35 6.50 -8.69
C VAL A 80 24.53 7.51 -9.50
N CYS A 81 23.20 7.43 -9.46
CA CYS A 81 22.31 8.41 -10.09
C CYS A 81 22.50 9.82 -9.52
N LEU A 82 22.66 9.95 -8.19
CA LEU A 82 22.94 11.24 -7.55
C LEU A 82 24.31 11.78 -7.97
N ALA A 83 25.33 10.92 -8.05
CA ALA A 83 26.65 11.33 -8.54
C ALA A 83 26.59 11.84 -9.99
N GLY A 84 25.80 11.18 -10.85
CA GLY A 84 25.51 11.67 -12.20
C GLY A 84 24.80 13.02 -12.22
N PHE A 85 23.83 13.22 -11.32
CA PHE A 85 23.12 14.50 -11.21
C PHE A 85 24.05 15.66 -10.82
N PHE A 86 25.08 15.40 -10.00
CA PHE A 86 26.13 16.37 -9.64
C PHE A 86 27.29 16.42 -10.64
N ASP A 87 27.16 15.81 -11.81
CA ASP A 87 28.16 15.80 -12.88
C ASP A 87 29.52 15.19 -12.45
N LEU A 88 29.49 14.29 -11.44
CA LEU A 88 30.67 13.54 -10.99
C LEU A 88 30.97 12.35 -11.91
N LEU A 89 29.97 11.89 -12.68
CA LEU A 89 30.04 10.76 -13.59
C LEU A 89 29.32 11.12 -14.88
N GLU A 90 29.97 10.91 -16.03
CA GLU A 90 29.36 11.11 -17.34
C GLU A 90 28.97 9.76 -17.96
N PHE A 91 27.67 9.56 -18.16
CA PHE A 91 27.13 8.43 -18.91
C PHE A 91 26.06 8.93 -19.89
N PRO A 92 25.83 8.21 -21.00
CA PRO A 92 24.75 8.55 -21.91
C PRO A 92 23.38 8.36 -21.24
N GLN A 93 22.42 9.23 -21.59
CA GLN A 93 21.04 9.24 -21.06
C GLN A 93 20.36 7.85 -20.92
N PRO A 94 20.43 6.92 -21.90
CA PRO A 94 19.83 5.60 -21.73
C PRO A 94 20.40 4.79 -20.57
N VAL A 95 21.68 4.99 -20.22
CA VAL A 95 22.32 4.30 -19.09
C VAL A 95 21.75 4.81 -17.77
N TRP A 96 21.54 6.12 -17.65
CA TRP A 96 20.88 6.72 -16.48
C TRP A 96 19.46 6.20 -16.27
N LEU A 97 18.67 6.16 -17.35
CA LEU A 97 17.32 5.59 -17.33
C LEU A 97 17.33 4.12 -16.90
N GLY A 98 18.29 3.34 -17.42
CA GLY A 98 18.48 1.95 -17.03
C GLY A 98 18.78 1.80 -15.54
N MET A 99 19.74 2.57 -15.01
CA MET A 99 20.09 2.55 -13.58
C MET A 99 18.91 2.92 -12.68
N ALA A 100 18.16 3.98 -13.02
CA ALA A 100 16.97 4.39 -12.28
C ALA A 100 15.89 3.28 -12.29
N PHE A 101 15.68 2.63 -13.43
CA PHE A 101 14.74 1.53 -13.55
C PHE A 101 15.16 0.30 -12.73
N PHE A 102 16.44 -0.05 -12.73
CA PHE A 102 16.96 -1.13 -11.87
C PHE A 102 16.89 -0.79 -10.38
N ALA A 103 17.11 0.47 -10.00
CA ALA A 103 16.91 0.92 -8.63
C ALA A 103 15.45 0.73 -8.19
N PHE A 104 14.50 1.08 -9.05
CA PHE A 104 13.07 0.87 -8.79
C PHE A 104 12.72 -0.62 -8.62
N ILE A 105 13.14 -1.48 -9.56
CA ILE A 105 12.86 -2.92 -9.49
C ILE A 105 13.50 -3.55 -8.26
N SER A 106 14.74 -3.19 -7.93
CA SER A 106 15.41 -3.72 -6.74
C SER A 106 14.73 -3.29 -5.45
N GLY A 107 14.27 -2.04 -5.34
CA GLY A 107 13.46 -1.58 -4.21
C GLY A 107 12.13 -2.36 -4.08
N ALA A 108 11.39 -2.50 -5.18
CA ALA A 108 10.15 -3.28 -5.19
C ALA A 108 10.38 -4.75 -4.79
N GLY A 109 11.43 -5.38 -5.35
CA GLY A 109 11.83 -6.73 -4.98
C GLY A 109 12.27 -6.86 -3.53
N ALA A 110 12.93 -5.85 -2.97
CA ALA A 110 13.36 -5.84 -1.58
C ALA A 110 12.17 -5.83 -0.62
N VAL A 111 11.12 -5.05 -0.94
CA VAL A 111 9.85 -5.01 -0.20
C VAL A 111 9.15 -6.36 -0.27
N LEU A 112 9.04 -6.95 -1.46
CA LEU A 112 8.43 -8.28 -1.63
C LEU A 112 9.20 -9.37 -0.87
N ALA A 113 10.54 -9.33 -0.89
CA ALA A 113 11.38 -10.27 -0.15
C ALA A 113 11.31 -10.07 1.37
N GLN A 114 11.00 -8.85 1.81
CA GLN A 114 10.84 -8.50 3.22
C GLN A 114 9.46 -8.89 3.77
N ALA A 115 8.47 -9.09 2.89
CA ALA A 115 7.14 -9.51 3.30
C ALA A 115 7.21 -10.80 4.15
N PRO A 116 6.38 -10.89 5.20
CA PRO A 116 6.33 -12.07 6.06
C PRO A 116 5.89 -13.32 5.28
N VAL A 117 6.47 -14.48 5.61
CA VAL A 117 6.12 -15.78 4.98
C VAL A 117 4.73 -16.22 5.40
N GLU A 118 4.39 -15.92 6.65
CA GLU A 118 3.12 -16.29 7.24
C GLU A 118 2.19 -15.08 7.16
N ASN A 119 1.18 -15.20 6.30
CA ASN A 119 0.05 -14.30 6.30
C ASN A 119 -0.85 -14.76 7.46
N ASP A 120 -0.76 -14.11 8.61
CA ASP A 120 -1.73 -14.30 9.67
C ASP A 120 -3.06 -13.73 9.18
N ARG A 121 -3.89 -14.61 8.61
CA ARG A 121 -5.20 -14.24 8.07
C ARG A 121 -6.16 -13.70 9.13
N ASP A 122 -5.84 -13.93 10.41
CA ASP A 122 -6.61 -13.47 11.55
C ASP A 122 -5.99 -12.23 12.22
N ASP A 123 -4.81 -11.76 11.75
CA ASP A 123 -4.19 -10.48 12.12
C ASP A 123 -4.75 -9.38 11.22
N ASP A 124 -5.78 -8.69 11.73
CA ASP A 124 -6.42 -7.55 11.09
C ASP A 124 -5.65 -6.23 11.31
N GLY A 125 -4.45 -6.29 11.89
CA GLY A 125 -3.59 -5.13 12.19
C GLY A 125 -4.19 -4.17 13.23
N ALA A 126 -5.31 -4.55 13.86
CA ALA A 126 -6.11 -3.70 14.74
C ALA A 126 -6.28 -4.27 16.15
N ARG A 127 -5.65 -5.42 16.45
CA ARG A 127 -5.64 -5.98 17.81
C ARG A 127 -4.63 -5.24 18.68
N LEU A 128 -5.16 -4.43 19.60
CA LEU A 128 -4.48 -3.97 20.82
C LEU A 128 -4.30 -5.14 21.79
#